data_AF-A0A971U6X0-F1
#
_entry.id   AF-A0A971U6X0-F1
#
_cell.length_a   1.000
_cell.length_b   1.000
_cell.length_c   1.000
_cell.angle_alpha   90.00
_cell.angle_beta   90.00
_cell.angle_gamma   90.00
#
_symmetry.space_group_name_H-M   'P 1'
#
loop_
_entity.id
_entity.type
_entity.pdbx_description
1 polymer ?
#
loop_
_entity_poly.entity_id
_entity_poly.type
_entity_poly.pdbx_seq_one_letter_code
_entity_poly.pdbx_strand_id
1 'polypeptide(L)'
;MFAKIAITNASREGARYASRYPTYSTKIREAVERELEANGLQPADVDLQVRFVPEHSPPRLGDEVTVTLAYPYDLILGGILGMGPIDIGAATSMIVVSIVE
;
A
#
# COMPACT_ATOMS: atom_id res chain seq x y z
N MET A 1 3.14 -16.36 -4.60
CA MET A 1 3.43 -16.31 -3.14
C MET A 1 4.30 -15.11 -2.76
N PHE A 2 5.42 -14.87 -3.44
CA PHE A 2 6.30 -13.70 -3.21
C PHE A 2 5.59 -12.34 -3.36
N ALA A 3 4.80 -12.14 -4.42
CA ALA A 3 4.10 -10.87 -4.65
C ALA A 3 3.12 -10.51 -3.53
N LYS A 4 2.38 -11.50 -2.98
CA LYS A 4 1.47 -11.28 -1.84
C LYS A 4 2.22 -10.81 -0.59
N ILE A 5 3.37 -11.41 -0.29
CA ILE A 5 4.21 -11.02 0.85
C ILE A 5 4.74 -9.59 0.64
N ALA A 6 5.22 -9.29 -0.57
CA ALA A 6 5.72 -7.97 -0.94
C ALA A 6 4.67 -6.88 -0.74
N ILE A 7 3.46 -7.02 -1.33
CA ILE A 7 2.40 -6.02 -1.16
C ILE A 7 1.88 -5.94 0.28
N THR A 8 1.92 -7.05 1.04
CA THR A 8 1.54 -7.02 2.46
C THR A 8 2.54 -6.19 3.26
N ASN A 9 3.84 -6.40 3.07
CA ASN A 9 4.90 -5.63 3.74
C ASN A 9 4.87 -4.16 3.34
N ALA A 10 4.74 -3.87 2.05
CA ALA A 10 4.66 -2.51 1.54
C ALA A 10 3.44 -1.76 2.10
N SER A 11 2.25 -2.39 2.17
CA SER A 11 1.07 -1.77 2.79
C SER A 11 1.29 -1.45 4.27
N ARG A 12 1.94 -2.36 5.01
CA ARG A 12 2.25 -2.18 6.43
C ARG A 12 3.23 -1.04 6.66
N GLU A 13 4.25 -0.94 5.82
CA GLU A 13 5.26 0.10 5.92
C GLU A 13 4.70 1.47 5.52
N GLY A 14 3.88 1.53 4.47
CA GLY A 14 3.12 2.72 4.10
C GLY A 14 2.21 3.20 5.24
N ALA A 15 1.43 2.29 5.84
CA ALA A 15 0.56 2.63 6.97
C ALA A 15 1.36 3.08 8.19
N ARG A 16 2.52 2.44 8.47
CA ARG A 16 3.44 2.83 9.53
C ARG A 16 3.98 4.23 9.33
N TYR A 17 4.39 4.57 8.10
CA TYR A 17 4.88 5.90 7.78
C TYR A 17 3.76 6.94 7.90
N ALA A 18 2.60 6.66 7.30
CA ALA A 18 1.44 7.55 7.32
C ALA A 18 0.91 7.81 8.73
N SER A 19 0.99 6.82 9.63
CA SER A 19 0.61 7.00 11.04
C SER A 19 1.45 8.03 11.79
N ARG A 20 2.67 8.32 11.31
CA ARG A 20 3.62 9.25 11.95
C ARG A 20 3.77 10.58 11.21
N TYR A 21 3.61 10.54 9.89
CA TYR A 21 3.80 11.66 8.96
C TYR A 21 2.61 11.78 8.01
N PRO A 22 1.38 11.97 8.52
CA PRO A 22 0.15 11.86 7.74
C PRO A 22 0.01 12.92 6.65
N THR A 23 0.72 14.05 6.77
CA THR A 23 0.71 15.16 5.81
C THR A 23 1.73 14.99 4.67
N TYR A 24 2.62 14.00 4.74
CA TYR A 24 3.72 13.80 3.80
C TYR A 24 3.38 12.75 2.73
N SER A 25 2.35 13.00 1.92
CA SER A 25 1.80 12.05 0.95
C SER A 25 2.85 11.45 0.01
N THR A 26 3.79 12.26 -0.50
CA THR A 26 4.90 11.77 -1.33
C THR A 26 5.80 10.79 -0.57
N LYS A 27 6.10 11.05 0.71
CA LYS A 27 6.95 10.17 1.52
C LYS A 27 6.25 8.88 1.94
N ILE A 28 4.93 8.92 2.13
CA ILE A 28 4.12 7.71 2.34
C ILE A 28 4.23 6.82 1.10
N ARG A 29 4.08 7.40 -0.10
CA ARG A 29 4.26 6.68 -1.37
C ARG A 29 5.68 6.13 -1.52
N GLU A 30 6.72 6.94 -1.31
CA GLU A 30 8.12 6.47 -1.35
C GLU A 30 8.40 5.31 -0.39
N ALA A 31 7.76 5.28 0.79
CA ALA A 31 7.90 4.18 1.74
C ALA A 31 7.33 2.86 1.18
N VAL A 32 6.17 2.92 0.52
CA VAL A 32 5.56 1.78 -0.18
C VAL A 32 6.44 1.34 -1.35
N GLU A 33 6.86 2.29 -2.19
CA GLU A 33 7.62 2.02 -3.41
C GLU A 33 8.95 1.33 -3.11
N ARG A 34 9.69 1.79 -2.09
CA ARG A 34 10.95 1.15 -1.66
C ARG A 34 10.75 -0.30 -1.22
N GLU A 35 9.67 -0.62 -0.51
CA GLU A 35 9.37 -2.00 -0.11
C GLU A 35 9.01 -2.87 -1.31
N LEU A 36 8.27 -2.34 -2.29
CA LEU A 36 7.96 -3.06 -3.52
C LEU A 36 9.23 -3.37 -4.32
N GLU A 37 10.08 -2.37 -4.55
CA GLU A 37 11.33 -2.50 -5.30
C GLU A 37 12.30 -3.47 -4.62
N ALA A 38 12.44 -3.39 -3.30
CA ALA A 38 13.28 -4.32 -2.51
C ALA A 38 12.83 -5.79 -2.63
N ASN A 39 11.56 -6.01 -2.99
CA ASN A 39 10.99 -7.34 -3.23
C ASN A 39 10.81 -7.67 -4.72
N GLY A 40 11.38 -6.85 -5.62
CA GLY A 40 11.40 -7.10 -7.06
C GLY A 40 10.08 -6.78 -7.79
N LEU A 41 9.16 -6.04 -7.17
CA LEU A 41 7.96 -5.53 -7.83
C LEU A 41 8.19 -4.09 -8.31
N GLN A 42 7.74 -3.79 -9.53
CA GLN A 42 7.75 -2.42 -10.04
C GLN A 42 6.55 -1.67 -9.45
N PRO A 43 6.75 -0.49 -8.81
CA PRO A 43 5.62 0.24 -8.23
C PRO A 43 4.56 0.67 -9.24
N ALA A 44 4.94 0.88 -10.50
CA ALA A 44 4.02 1.25 -11.57
C ALA A 44 2.97 0.16 -11.87
N ASP A 45 3.24 -1.09 -11.49
CA ASP A 45 2.33 -2.21 -11.70
C ASP A 45 1.37 -2.41 -10.50
N VAL A 46 1.48 -1.60 -9.44
CA VAL A 46 0.69 -1.74 -8.21
C VAL A 46 -0.19 -0.50 -8.02
N ASP A 47 -1.50 -0.71 -7.91
CA ASP A 47 -2.41 0.35 -7.48
C ASP A 47 -2.22 0.61 -5.98
N LEU A 48 -2.01 1.89 -5.60
CA LEU A 48 -1.81 2.33 -4.23
C LEU A 48 -2.87 3.37 -3.86
N GLN A 49 -3.65 3.04 -2.83
CA GLN A 49 -4.62 3.93 -2.22
C GLN A 49 -4.29 4.18 -0.75
N VAL A 50 -4.31 5.44 -0.34
CA VAL A 50 -4.15 5.86 1.05
C VAL A 50 -5.39 6.63 1.45
N ARG A 51 -6.09 6.15 2.49
CA ARG A 51 -7.33 6.76 2.97
C ARG A 51 -7.24 7.04 4.46
N PHE A 52 -7.68 8.21 4.86
CA PHE A 52 -7.84 8.59 6.26
C PHE A 52 -9.33 8.56 6.66
N VAL A 53 -9.63 8.11 7.86
CA VAL A 53 -10.99 8.07 8.41
C VAL A 53 -10.96 8.58 9.86
N PRO A 54 -11.68 9.67 10.19
CA PRO A 54 -12.42 10.54 9.28
C PRO A 54 -11.53 11.23 8.22
N GLU A 55 -12.12 11.68 7.11
CA GLU A 55 -11.41 12.34 6.00
C GLU A 55 -11.06 13.80 6.33
N HIS A 56 -10.30 14.02 7.41
CA HIS A 56 -9.78 15.34 7.75
C HIS A 56 -8.64 15.75 6.81
N SER A 57 -8.58 17.03 6.46
CA SER A 57 -7.48 17.63 5.68
C SER A 57 -6.96 18.88 6.39
N PRO A 58 -5.78 18.82 7.06
CA PRO A 58 -4.90 17.65 7.18
C PRO A 58 -5.48 16.57 8.13
N PRO A 59 -5.02 15.30 8.02
CA PRO A 59 -5.39 14.26 8.98
C PRO A 59 -4.95 14.60 10.42
N ARG A 60 -5.68 14.09 11.40
CA ARG A 60 -5.52 14.42 12.83
C ARG A 60 -5.06 13.23 13.66
N LEU A 61 -4.55 13.50 14.87
CA LEU A 61 -4.24 12.47 15.85
C LEU A 61 -5.52 11.69 16.18
N GLY A 62 -5.40 10.36 16.18
CA GLY A 62 -6.54 9.47 16.40
C GLY A 62 -7.31 9.10 15.13
N ASP A 63 -7.10 9.76 13.99
CA ASP A 63 -7.66 9.32 12.72
C ASP A 63 -7.05 7.95 12.34
N GLU A 64 -7.85 7.10 11.71
CA GLU A 64 -7.37 5.85 11.13
C GLU A 64 -6.81 6.13 9.73
N VAL A 65 -5.63 5.61 9.41
CA VAL A 65 -5.09 5.55 8.05
C VAL A 65 -5.08 4.12 7.55
N THR A 66 -5.66 3.90 6.37
CA THR A 66 -5.61 2.62 5.66
C THR A 66 -4.81 2.78 4.38
N VAL A 67 -3.80 1.93 4.20
CA VAL A 67 -3.02 1.81 2.97
C VAL A 67 -3.43 0.50 2.28
N THR A 68 -3.95 0.61 1.08
CA THR A 68 -4.43 -0.51 0.25
C THR A 68 -3.58 -0.60 -1.01
N LEU A 69 -3.12 -1.81 -1.31
CA LEU A 69 -2.39 -2.16 -2.53
C LEU A 69 -3.16 -3.21 -3.33
N ALA A 70 -3.17 -3.10 -4.65
CA ALA A 70 -3.63 -4.13 -5.56
C ALA A 70 -2.59 -4.38 -6.66
N TYR A 71 -2.28 -5.65 -6.93
CA TYR A 71 -1.33 -6.06 -7.95
C TYR A 71 -1.96 -7.12 -8.88
N PRO A 72 -1.98 -6.90 -10.20
CA PRO A 72 -2.45 -7.89 -11.16
C PRO A 72 -1.41 -9.01 -11.26
N TYR A 73 -1.76 -10.20 -10.77
CA TYR A 73 -0.87 -11.35 -10.77
C TYR A 73 -1.18 -12.29 -11.94
N ASP A 74 -0.21 -12.46 -12.82
CA ASP A 74 -0.32 -13.40 -13.94
C ASP A 74 -0.23 -14.85 -13.45
N LEU A 75 -1.25 -15.63 -13.79
CA LEU A 75 -1.26 -17.07 -13.53
C LEU A 75 -0.62 -17.82 -14.71
N ILE A 76 0.46 -18.56 -14.44
CA ILE A 76 1.14 -19.40 -15.45
C ILE A 76 0.14 -20.34 -16.15
N LEU A 77 -0.73 -21.00 -15.37
CA LEU A 77 -1.76 -21.89 -15.92
C LEU A 77 -2.96 -21.12 -16.50
N GLY A 78 -3.23 -19.91 -15.99
CA GLY A 78 -4.29 -19.05 -16.51
C GLY A 78 -4.02 -18.62 -17.94
N GLY A 79 -2.76 -18.30 -18.28
CA GLY A 79 -2.37 -17.99 -19.66
C GLY A 79 -2.60 -19.15 -20.64
N ILE A 80 -2.46 -20.40 -20.19
CA ILE A 80 -2.74 -21.59 -21.01
C ILE A 80 -4.25 -21.80 -21.22
N LEU A 81 -5.06 -21.46 -20.22
CA LEU A 81 -6.52 -21.64 -20.23
C LEU A 81 -7.29 -20.40 -20.72
N GLY A 82 -6.60 -19.33 -21.12
CA GLY A 82 -7.21 -18.07 -21.57
C GLY A 82 -7.82 -17.23 -20.44
N MET A 83 -7.41 -17.46 -19.19
CA MET A 83 -7.79 -16.63 -18.05
C MET A 83 -6.83 -15.44 -17.90
N GLY A 84 -7.41 -14.25 -17.74
CA GLY A 84 -6.64 -13.03 -17.46
C GLY A 84 -5.98 -13.03 -16.08
N PRO A 85 -5.21 -11.98 -15.75
CA PRO A 85 -4.58 -11.81 -14.44
C PRO A 85 -5.62 -11.82 -13.31
N ILE A 86 -5.20 -12.20 -12.11
CA ILE A 86 -6.02 -12.05 -10.90
C ILE A 86 -5.40 -10.97 -10.02
N ASP A 87 -6.23 -10.02 -9.57
CA ASP A 87 -5.80 -9.01 -8.61
C ASP A 87 -5.56 -9.64 -7.24
N ILE A 88 -4.34 -9.50 -6.74
CA ILE A 88 -4.01 -9.78 -5.35
C ILE A 88 -3.94 -8.45 -4.58
N GLY A 89 -4.75 -8.34 -3.53
CA GLY A 89 -4.82 -7.14 -2.71
C GLY A 89 -4.17 -7.30 -1.33
N ALA A 90 -3.71 -6.22 -0.73
CA ALA A 90 -3.37 -6.13 0.69
C ALA A 90 -3.81 -4.78 1.25
N ALA A 91 -4.29 -4.76 2.49
CA ALA A 91 -4.67 -3.54 3.18
C ALA A 91 -4.16 -3.57 4.62
N THR A 92 -3.58 -2.46 5.07
CA THR A 92 -3.16 -2.28 6.46
C THR A 92 -3.73 -0.97 7.00
N SER A 93 -4.37 -1.05 8.17
CA SER A 93 -4.92 0.10 8.89
C SER A 93 -4.10 0.37 10.15
N MET A 94 -3.81 1.64 10.44
CA MET A 94 -3.13 2.10 11.65
C MET A 94 -3.75 3.41 12.15
N ILE A 95 -3.55 3.73 13.42
CA ILE A 95 -3.98 5.03 13.98
C ILE A 95 -2.88 6.07 13.79
N VAL A 96 -3.24 7.28 13.38
CA VAL A 96 -2.35 8.43 13.37
C VAL A 96 -1.96 8.78 14.80
N VAL A 97 -0.69 8.59 15.12
CA VAL A 97 -0.12 8.78 16.47
C VAL A 97 0.81 9.99 16.55
N SER A 98 1.16 10.60 15.42
CA SER A 98 1.98 11.81 15.36
C SER A 98 1.57 12.68 14.18
N ILE A 99 1.67 14.00 14.37
CA ILE A 99 1.58 15.01 13.31
C ILE A 99 2.86 15.82 13.42
N VAL A 100 3.85 15.45 12.61
CA VAL A 100 5.03 16.29 12.41
C VAL A 100 4.71 17.16 11.20
N GLU A 101 4.70 18.48 11.40
CA GLU A 101 4.54 19.47 10.33
C GLU A 101 5.79 19.53 9.45
#